data_AF-A0A7V4HPS8-F1
#
_entry.id   AF-A0A7V4HPS8-F1
#
_cell.length_a   1.000
_cell.length_b   1.000
_cell.length_c   1.000
_cell.angle_alpha   90.00
_cell.angle_beta   90.00
_cell.angle_gamma   90.00
#
_symmetry.space_group_name_H-M   'P 1'
#
loop_
_entity.id
_entity.type
_entity.pdbx_description
1 polymer ?
#
loop_
_entity_poly.entity_id
_entity_poly.type
_entity_poly.pdbx_seq_one_letter_code
_entity_poly.pdbx_strand_id
1 'polypeptide(L)'
;MDNRELLRTLSGCRFYRQYLEAQQAKVSPPQEPAIAPSPPPQQKRRRARRVYRKYSTVVGILLAAGVVLIITPLWLVHPPYGKAFLLSLPPMLICALSWMAGVWWAWDKDRFIFLAVTIGATPARLFLGLAWAWLVLSIPGISDRAFVLGLMWHWLIFTIPEFTMAYELSQNPRFRPYTTTALASPPAASEANDGMS
;
A
#
# COMPACT_ATOMS: atom_id res chain seq x y z
N MET A 1 -21.03 -33.99 -48.82
CA MET A 1 -19.62 -33.62 -48.61
C MET A 1 -19.24 -34.04 -47.21
N ASP A 2 -18.23 -34.89 -47.09
CA ASP A 2 -17.87 -35.54 -45.82
C ASP A 2 -17.06 -34.57 -44.94
N ASN A 3 -17.46 -34.39 -43.67
CA ASN A 3 -16.79 -33.48 -42.73
C ASN A 3 -15.29 -33.80 -42.56
N ARG A 4 -14.89 -35.04 -42.85
CA ARG A 4 -13.49 -35.49 -42.81
C ARG A 4 -12.64 -34.90 -43.92
N GLU A 5 -13.20 -34.64 -45.10
CA GLU A 5 -12.47 -34.00 -46.20
C GLU A 5 -12.25 -32.52 -45.92
N LEU A 6 -13.27 -31.82 -45.40
CA LEU A 6 -13.16 -30.41 -44.97
C LEU A 6 -12.06 -30.18 -43.94
N LEU A 7 -11.97 -31.06 -42.93
CA LEU A 7 -10.91 -31.00 -41.92
C LEU A 7 -9.52 -31.29 -42.50
N ARG A 8 -9.43 -32.16 -43.52
CA ARG A 8 -8.16 -32.47 -44.19
C ARG A 8 -7.66 -31.28 -45.00
N THR A 9 -8.55 -30.56 -45.68
CA THR A 9 -8.20 -29.36 -46.45
C THR A 9 -7.82 -28.19 -45.54
N LEU A 10 -8.48 -28.05 -44.38
CA LEU A 10 -8.15 -27.01 -43.39
C LEU A 10 -6.84 -27.27 -42.62
N SER A 11 -6.41 -28.53 -42.50
CA SER A 11 -5.14 -28.88 -41.84
C SER A 11 -3.88 -28.38 -42.57
N GLY A 12 -3.99 -28.03 -43.86
CA GLY A 12 -2.91 -27.41 -44.64
C GLY A 12 -2.82 -25.89 -44.51
N CYS A 13 -3.82 -25.23 -43.91
CA CYS A 13 -3.82 -23.78 -43.73
C CYS A 13 -2.99 -23.39 -42.51
N ARG A 14 -1.85 -22.72 -42.72
CA ARG A 14 -1.04 -22.10 -41.65
C ARG A 14 -1.88 -21.27 -40.67
N PHE A 15 -2.89 -20.57 -41.19
CA PHE A 15 -3.80 -19.76 -40.39
C PHE A 15 -4.61 -20.58 -39.36
N TYR A 16 -5.09 -21.77 -39.73
CA TYR A 16 -5.88 -22.61 -38.82
C TYR A 16 -5.00 -23.23 -37.72
N ARG A 17 -3.76 -23.58 -38.05
CA ARG A 17 -2.76 -24.01 -37.07
C ARG A 17 -2.42 -22.91 -36.06
N GLN A 18 -2.25 -21.68 -36.55
CA GLN A 18 -1.98 -20.50 -35.71
C GLN A 18 -3.19 -20.14 -34.84
N TYR A 19 -4.41 -20.32 -35.36
CA TYR A 19 -5.65 -20.16 -34.59
C TYR A 19 -5.80 -21.22 -33.50
N LEU A 20 -5.47 -22.48 -33.78
CA LEU A 20 -5.45 -23.56 -32.79
C LEU A 20 -4.37 -23.32 -31.73
N GLU A 21 -3.17 -22.89 -32.11
CA GLU A 21 -2.10 -22.53 -31.16
C GLU A 21 -2.50 -21.33 -30.28
N ALA A 22 -3.19 -20.32 -30.84
CA ALA A 22 -3.73 -19.19 -30.07
C ALA A 22 -4.88 -19.58 -29.13
N GLN A 23 -5.72 -20.55 -29.53
CA GLN A 23 -6.76 -21.14 -28.68
C GLN A 23 -6.14 -22.01 -27.58
N GLN A 24 -5.11 -22.80 -27.88
CA GLN A 24 -4.44 -23.68 -26.92
C GLN A 24 -3.58 -22.89 -25.93
N ALA A 25 -3.02 -21.75 -26.33
CA ALA A 25 -2.43 -20.76 -25.43
C ALA A 25 -3.47 -20.10 -24.51
N LYS A 26 -4.74 -19.98 -24.94
CA LYS A 26 -5.86 -19.50 -24.11
C LYS A 26 -6.46 -20.57 -23.19
N VAL A 27 -6.36 -21.85 -23.54
CA VAL A 27 -6.93 -23.00 -22.81
C VAL A 27 -5.87 -23.74 -21.97
N SER A 28 -4.63 -23.25 -21.94
CA SER A 28 -3.71 -23.61 -20.87
C SER A 28 -4.41 -23.26 -19.55
N PRO A 29 -4.73 -24.23 -18.67
CA PRO A 29 -5.34 -23.92 -17.40
C PRO A 29 -4.43 -22.88 -16.74
N PRO A 30 -4.98 -21.82 -16.09
CA PRO A 30 -4.15 -20.95 -15.28
C PRO A 30 -3.36 -21.89 -14.39
N GLN A 31 -2.03 -21.93 -14.58
CA GLN A 31 -1.17 -22.55 -13.61
C GLN A 31 -1.45 -21.73 -12.35
N GLU A 32 -2.35 -22.25 -11.51
CA GLU A 32 -2.65 -21.68 -10.21
C GLU A 32 -1.27 -21.53 -9.58
N PRO A 33 -0.75 -20.30 -9.45
CA PRO A 33 0.62 -20.09 -9.06
C PRO A 33 0.74 -20.80 -7.72
N ALA A 34 1.47 -21.92 -7.72
CA ALA A 34 1.49 -22.88 -6.63
C ALA A 34 1.50 -22.09 -5.33
N ILE A 35 0.36 -22.07 -4.64
CA ILE A 35 0.14 -21.15 -3.53
C ILE A 35 1.12 -21.61 -2.49
N ALA A 36 2.26 -20.92 -2.41
CA ALA A 36 3.30 -21.24 -1.47
C ALA A 36 2.62 -21.30 -0.10
N PRO A 37 2.75 -22.43 0.64
CA PRO A 37 2.01 -22.65 1.86
C PRO A 37 2.19 -21.43 2.75
N SER A 38 1.06 -20.85 3.14
CA SER A 38 1.06 -19.59 3.87
C SER A 38 1.96 -19.75 5.10
N PRO A 39 2.99 -18.91 5.31
CA PRO A 39 3.93 -19.13 6.40
C PRO A 39 3.18 -19.23 7.74
N PRO A 40 3.66 -20.04 8.69
CA PRO A 40 3.00 -20.20 9.97
C PRO A 40 2.80 -18.83 10.65
N PRO A 41 1.69 -18.63 11.39
CA PRO A 41 1.30 -17.34 11.97
C PRO A 41 2.40 -16.67 12.82
N GLN A 42 3.31 -17.46 13.41
CA GLN A 42 4.45 -16.95 14.16
C GLN A 42 5.54 -16.29 13.29
N GLN A 43 5.80 -16.83 12.10
CA GLN A 43 6.83 -16.31 11.19
C GLN A 43 6.40 -14.97 10.55
N LYS A 44 5.09 -14.82 10.30
CA LYS A 44 4.46 -13.55 9.86
C LYS A 44 4.64 -12.44 10.88
N ARG A 45 4.29 -12.71 12.15
CA ARG A 45 4.46 -11.75 13.26
C ARG A 45 5.91 -11.32 13.46
N ARG A 46 6.87 -12.25 13.30
CA ARG A 46 8.30 -11.94 13.38
C ARG A 46 8.76 -11.01 12.24
N ARG A 47 8.28 -11.24 11.01
CA ARG A 47 8.59 -10.39 9.86
C ARG A 47 8.02 -8.98 10.03
N ALA A 48 6.75 -8.85 10.39
CA ALA A 48 6.09 -7.56 10.63
C ALA A 48 6.80 -6.75 11.73
N ARG A 49 7.20 -7.40 12.84
CA ARG A 49 7.97 -6.74 13.90
C ARG A 49 9.35 -6.27 13.44
N ARG A 50 10.05 -7.04 12.60
CA ARG A 50 11.35 -6.63 12.04
C ARG A 50 11.21 -5.43 11.12
N VAL A 51 10.20 -5.42 10.25
CA VAL A 51 9.89 -4.29 9.36
C VAL A 51 9.55 -3.05 10.19
N TYR A 52 8.62 -3.16 11.14
CA TYR A 52 8.27 -2.05 12.03
C TYR A 52 9.49 -1.49 12.78
N ARG A 53 10.32 -2.36 13.37
CA ARG A 53 11.56 -1.92 14.04
C ARG A 53 12.52 -1.22 13.08
N LYS A 54 12.77 -1.79 11.90
CA LYS A 54 13.65 -1.20 10.88
C LYS A 54 13.21 0.23 10.55
N TYR A 55 11.93 0.41 10.22
CA TYR A 55 11.43 1.73 9.84
C TYR A 55 11.35 2.70 11.02
N SER A 56 11.00 2.22 12.22
CA SER A 56 11.06 3.04 13.44
C SER A 56 12.48 3.52 13.75
N THR A 57 13.49 2.66 13.57
CA THR A 57 14.91 3.05 13.71
C THR A 57 15.32 4.08 12.65
N VAL A 58 14.92 3.90 11.38
CA VAL A 58 15.19 4.87 10.31
C VAL A 58 14.57 6.23 10.62
N VAL A 59 13.31 6.26 11.07
CA VAL A 59 12.64 7.50 11.52
C VAL A 59 13.42 8.15 12.68
N GLY A 60 13.84 7.36 13.67
CA GLY A 60 14.64 7.87 14.79
C GLY A 60 15.98 8.47 14.35
N ILE A 61 16.69 7.83 13.41
CA ILE A 61 17.96 8.34 12.86
C ILE A 61 17.73 9.64 12.07
N LEU A 62 16.73 9.67 11.18
CA LEU A 62 16.39 10.87 10.41
C LEU A 62 16.05 12.05 11.33
N LEU A 63 15.33 11.77 12.42
CA LEU A 63 14.93 12.76 13.41
C LEU A 63 16.13 13.28 14.19
N ALA A 64 17.01 12.40 14.68
CA ALA A 64 18.24 12.78 15.35
C ALA A 64 19.14 13.63 14.43
N ALA A 65 19.30 13.21 13.17
CA ALA A 65 20.05 13.96 12.17
C ALA A 65 19.43 15.32 11.89
N GLY A 66 18.10 15.40 11.72
CA GLY A 66 17.39 16.67 11.52
C GLY A 66 17.52 17.62 12.71
N VAL A 67 17.45 17.11 13.94
CA VAL A 67 17.67 17.92 15.15
C VAL A 67 19.09 18.49 15.16
N VAL A 68 20.11 17.65 14.99
CA VAL A 68 21.51 18.06 15.08
C VAL A 68 21.92 18.99 13.92
N LEU A 69 21.50 18.69 12.70
CA LEU A 69 21.95 19.40 11.49
C LEU A 69 21.14 20.65 11.18
N ILE A 70 19.89 20.73 11.64
CA ILE A 70 18.98 21.84 11.29
C ILE A 70 18.52 22.57 12.54
N ILE A 71 17.88 21.87 13.48
CA ILE A 71 17.24 22.55 14.62
C ILE A 71 18.28 23.18 15.55
N THR A 72 19.37 22.48 15.87
CA THR A 72 20.45 22.99 16.73
C THR A 72 21.10 24.26 16.18
N PRO A 73 21.60 24.30 14.93
CA PRO A 73 22.18 25.55 14.41
C PRO A 73 21.14 26.67 14.27
N LEU A 74 19.90 26.35 13.87
CA LEU A 74 18.84 27.34 13.78
C LEU A 74 18.49 27.95 15.15
N TRP A 75 18.54 27.14 16.22
CA TRP A 75 18.32 27.60 17.59
C TRP A 75 19.46 28.51 18.08
N LEU A 76 20.71 28.18 17.74
CA LEU A 76 21.88 28.97 18.14
C LEU A 76 21.88 30.36 17.48
N VAL A 77 21.49 30.43 16.20
CA VAL A 77 21.49 31.70 15.44
C VAL A 77 20.20 32.49 15.68
N HIS A 78 19.05 31.82 15.66
CA HIS A 78 17.72 32.43 15.83
C HIS A 78 16.85 31.57 16.77
N PRO A 79 16.97 31.76 18.09
CA PRO A 79 16.21 31.01 19.09
C PRO A 79 14.70 30.88 18.85
N PRO A 80 13.94 31.92 18.41
CA PRO A 80 12.51 31.76 18.15
C PRO A 80 12.21 30.80 17.00
N TYR A 81 13.08 30.71 15.99
CA TYR A 81 12.90 29.77 14.87
C TYR A 81 13.25 28.34 15.27
N GLY A 82 14.34 28.15 16.02
CA GLY A 82 14.68 26.83 16.56
C GLY A 82 13.57 26.26 17.45
N LYS A 83 12.98 27.10 18.32
CA LYS A 83 11.82 26.73 19.16
C LYS A 83 10.62 26.32 18.32
N ALA A 84 10.27 27.12 17.32
CA ALA A 84 9.14 26.83 16.44
C ALA A 84 9.32 25.51 15.68
N PHE A 85 10.52 25.26 15.14
CA PHE A 85 10.85 24.00 14.49
C PHE A 85 10.77 22.82 15.46
N LEU A 86 11.34 22.93 16.65
CA LEU A 86 11.29 21.85 17.64
C LEU A 86 9.85 21.55 18.09
N LEU A 87 9.02 22.57 18.27
CA LEU A 87 7.62 22.41 18.70
C LEU A 87 6.70 21.88 17.60
N SER A 88 7.12 21.94 16.34
CA SER A 88 6.40 21.31 15.21
C SER A 88 6.63 19.79 15.13
N LEU A 89 7.63 19.27 15.83
CA LEU A 89 8.04 17.86 15.76
C LEU A 89 7.06 16.89 16.44
N PRO A 90 6.58 17.14 17.69
CA PRO A 90 5.68 16.21 18.38
C PRO A 90 4.41 15.81 17.61
N PRO A 91 3.61 16.72 17.03
CA PRO A 91 2.38 16.32 16.34
C PRO A 91 2.69 15.51 15.09
N MET A 92 3.78 15.83 14.38
CA MET A 92 4.21 15.10 13.19
C MET A 92 4.73 13.71 13.55
N LEU A 93 5.48 13.59 14.65
CA LEU A 93 5.96 12.30 15.14
C LEU A 93 4.79 11.41 15.59
N ILE A 94 3.80 11.96 16.30
CA ILE A 94 2.60 11.20 16.70
C ILE A 94 1.82 10.76 15.46
N CYS A 95 1.65 11.64 14.47
CA CYS A 95 1.02 11.29 13.20
C CYS A 95 1.75 10.13 12.51
N ALA A 96 3.07 10.23 12.35
CA ALA A 96 3.89 9.22 11.69
C ALA A 96 3.84 7.87 12.44
N LEU A 97 4.02 7.87 13.76
CA LEU A 97 3.96 6.66 14.57
C LEU A 97 2.56 6.02 14.54
N SER A 98 1.50 6.84 14.57
CA SER A 98 0.12 6.35 14.45
C SER A 98 -0.13 5.72 13.07
N TRP A 99 0.50 6.25 12.02
CA TRP A 99 0.44 5.69 10.67
C TRP A 99 1.16 4.34 10.62
N MET A 100 2.41 4.29 11.09
CA MET A 100 3.19 3.06 11.14
C MET A 100 2.51 1.97 11.97
N ALA A 101 1.88 2.33 13.10
CA ALA A 101 1.11 1.40 13.92
C ALA A 101 -0.11 0.86 13.16
N GLY A 102 -0.83 1.73 12.44
CA GLY A 102 -1.96 1.34 11.58
C GLY A 102 -1.54 0.37 10.48
N VAL A 103 -0.43 0.66 9.80
CA VAL A 103 0.13 -0.20 8.74
C VAL A 103 0.60 -1.53 9.30
N TRP A 104 1.26 -1.52 10.46
CA TRP A 104 1.67 -2.74 11.14
C TRP A 104 0.47 -3.62 11.53
N TRP A 105 -0.61 -3.03 12.03
CA TRP A 105 -1.83 -3.76 12.38
C TRP A 105 -2.59 -4.30 11.16
N ALA A 106 -2.60 -3.53 10.06
CA ALA A 106 -3.25 -3.89 8.81
C ALA A 106 -2.38 -4.77 7.90
N TRP A 107 -1.14 -5.09 8.29
CA TRP A 107 -0.16 -5.80 7.46
C TRP A 107 -0.65 -7.17 6.94
N ASP A 108 -1.40 -7.90 7.77
CA ASP A 108 -1.96 -9.21 7.45
C ASP A 108 -3.45 -9.16 7.03
N LYS A 109 -4.00 -7.95 6.82
CA LYS A 109 -5.42 -7.72 6.51
C LYS A 109 -5.62 -7.33 5.05
N ASP A 110 -6.88 -7.39 4.60
CA ASP A 110 -7.24 -7.00 3.24
C ASP A 110 -6.96 -5.52 2.94
N ARG A 111 -6.75 -5.21 1.66
CA ARG A 111 -6.58 -3.83 1.14
C ARG A 111 -7.65 -2.87 1.63
N PHE A 112 -8.90 -3.32 1.67
CA PHE A 112 -10.02 -2.51 2.12
C PHE A 112 -9.88 -2.10 3.59
N ILE A 113 -9.41 -3.01 4.45
CA ILE A 113 -9.20 -2.72 5.87
C ILE A 113 -8.02 -1.74 6.05
N PHE A 114 -6.94 -1.93 5.28
CA PHE A 114 -5.82 -0.98 5.27
C PHE A 114 -6.27 0.43 4.88
N LEU A 115 -7.08 0.53 3.81
CA LEU A 115 -7.60 1.81 3.30
C LEU A 115 -8.58 2.46 4.30
N ALA A 116 -9.46 1.67 4.91
CA ALA A 116 -10.38 2.13 5.95
C ALA A 116 -9.65 2.67 7.20
N VAL A 117 -8.59 1.98 7.66
CA VAL A 117 -7.76 2.46 8.79
C VAL A 117 -7.02 3.73 8.42
N THR A 118 -6.49 3.80 7.20
CA THR A 118 -5.72 4.97 6.75
C THR A 118 -6.61 6.20 6.63
N ILE A 119 -7.76 6.09 5.95
CA ILE A 119 -8.71 7.19 5.75
C ILE A 119 -9.42 7.53 7.07
N GLY A 120 -9.85 6.53 7.84
CA GLY A 120 -10.57 6.73 9.09
C GLY A 120 -9.73 7.39 10.19
N ALA A 121 -8.41 7.19 10.19
CA ALA A 121 -7.51 7.85 11.12
C ALA A 121 -7.13 9.28 10.71
N THR A 122 -7.32 9.66 9.43
CA THR A 122 -6.93 10.98 8.92
C THR A 122 -7.64 12.13 9.65
N PRO A 123 -8.96 12.12 9.88
CA PRO A 123 -9.62 13.18 10.65
C PRO A 123 -9.02 13.34 12.04
N ALA A 124 -8.78 12.25 12.76
CA ALA A 124 -8.20 12.30 14.10
C ALA A 124 -6.78 12.91 14.09
N ARG A 125 -5.96 12.59 13.08
CA ARG A 125 -4.63 13.19 12.90
C ARG A 125 -4.70 14.67 12.58
N LEU A 126 -5.65 15.08 11.72
CA LEU A 126 -5.88 16.49 11.40
C LEU A 126 -6.33 17.28 12.63
N PHE A 127 -7.29 16.76 13.40
CA PHE A 127 -7.73 17.36 14.65
C PHE A 127 -6.59 17.49 15.66
N LEU A 128 -5.77 16.44 15.82
CA LEU A 128 -4.60 16.49 16.69
C LEU A 128 -3.59 17.55 16.24
N GLY A 129 -3.30 17.61 14.94
CA GLY A 129 -2.39 18.60 14.37
C GLY A 129 -2.90 20.04 14.54
N LEU A 130 -4.19 20.27 14.33
CA LEU A 130 -4.86 21.57 14.53
C LEU A 130 -4.86 21.98 16.00
N ALA A 131 -5.24 21.06 16.91
CA ALA A 131 -5.23 21.33 18.34
C ALA A 131 -3.81 21.65 18.85
N TRP A 132 -2.81 20.94 18.35
CA TRP A 132 -1.42 21.20 18.67
C TRP A 132 -0.93 22.54 18.13
N ALA A 133 -1.25 22.84 16.85
CA ALA A 133 -0.91 24.11 16.24
C ALA A 133 -1.53 25.28 17.01
N TRP A 134 -2.80 25.17 17.39
CA TRP A 134 -3.48 26.17 18.21
C TRP A 134 -2.76 26.39 19.55
N LEU A 135 -2.41 25.32 20.25
CA LEU A 135 -1.69 25.38 21.51
C LEU A 135 -0.32 26.05 21.36
N VAL A 136 0.46 25.67 20.35
CA VAL A 136 1.80 26.23 20.12
C VAL A 136 1.74 27.70 19.70
N LEU A 137 0.84 28.06 18.78
CA LEU A 137 0.71 29.45 18.31
C LEU A 137 0.15 30.39 19.37
N SER A 138 -0.51 29.87 20.42
CA SER A 138 -0.90 30.66 21.59
C SER A 138 0.28 31.10 22.47
N ILE A 139 1.47 30.52 22.29
CA ILE A 139 2.66 30.84 23.08
C ILE A 139 3.35 32.08 22.50
N PRO A 140 3.51 33.16 23.28
CA PRO A 140 4.16 34.38 22.78
C PRO A 140 5.63 34.13 22.44
N GLY A 141 6.09 34.74 21.35
CA GLY A 141 7.48 34.65 20.89
C GLY A 141 7.78 33.47 19.97
N ILE A 142 6.76 32.70 19.55
CA ILE A 142 6.88 31.71 18.48
C ILE A 142 6.51 32.37 17.15
N SER A 143 7.31 32.12 16.12
CA SER A 143 7.02 32.62 14.78
C SER A 143 6.12 31.63 14.03
N ASP A 144 4.92 32.07 13.64
CA ASP A 144 3.94 31.27 12.89
C ASP A 144 4.53 30.65 11.63
N ARG A 145 5.26 31.46 10.85
CA ARG A 145 5.89 31.03 9.60
C ARG A 145 6.92 29.92 9.84
N ALA A 146 7.77 30.08 10.85
CA ALA A 146 8.78 29.09 11.18
C ALA A 146 8.14 27.78 11.68
N PHE A 147 7.04 27.87 12.44
CA PHE A 147 6.29 26.70 12.90
C PHE A 147 5.67 25.92 11.72
N VAL A 148 5.02 26.62 10.79
CA VAL A 148 4.42 26.01 9.59
C VAL A 148 5.49 25.39 8.69
N LEU A 149 6.61 26.09 8.46
CA LEU A 149 7.76 25.55 7.73
C LEU A 149 8.32 24.28 8.41
N GLY A 150 8.42 24.31 9.74
CA GLY A 150 8.79 23.14 10.53
C GLY A 150 7.83 21.98 10.33
N LEU A 151 6.51 22.21 10.37
CA LEU A 151 5.51 21.18 10.11
C LEU A 151 5.66 20.56 8.72
N MET A 152 5.82 21.38 7.68
CA MET A 152 6.02 20.89 6.31
C MET A 152 7.32 20.09 6.16
N TRP A 153 8.40 20.56 6.79
CA TRP A 153 9.69 19.89 6.77
C TRP A 153 9.64 18.51 7.44
N HIS A 154 9.10 18.43 8.66
CA HIS A 154 8.94 17.17 9.37
C HIS A 154 8.01 16.22 8.62
N TRP A 155 6.91 16.73 8.06
CA TRP A 155 6.02 15.94 7.22
C TRP A 155 6.78 15.30 6.05
N LEU A 156 7.57 16.08 5.32
CA LEU A 156 8.33 15.59 4.16
C LEU A 156 9.34 14.49 4.56
N ILE A 157 10.03 14.66 5.69
CA ILE A 157 10.95 13.64 6.23
C ILE A 157 10.20 12.34 6.58
N PHE A 158 9.04 12.43 7.22
CA PHE A 158 8.28 11.24 7.63
C PHE A 158 7.54 10.57 6.47
N THR A 159 7.20 11.31 5.42
CA THR A 159 6.46 10.74 4.29
C THR A 159 7.29 9.70 3.52
N ILE A 160 8.62 9.84 3.47
CA ILE A 160 9.53 8.89 2.79
C ILE A 160 9.44 7.48 3.41
N PRO A 161 9.68 7.27 4.72
CA PRO A 161 9.55 5.96 5.33
C PRO A 161 8.11 5.44 5.29
N GLU A 162 7.09 6.30 5.35
CA GLU A 162 5.69 5.91 5.17
C GLU A 162 5.45 5.31 3.77
N PHE A 163 5.82 6.01 2.71
CA PHE A 163 5.66 5.50 1.34
C PHE A 163 6.46 4.22 1.10
N THR A 164 7.69 4.15 1.63
CA THR A 164 8.52 2.95 1.46
C THR A 164 7.89 1.74 2.16
N MET A 165 7.33 1.94 3.36
CA MET A 165 6.62 0.89 4.10
C MET A 165 5.30 0.49 3.39
N ALA A 166 4.55 1.44 2.84
CA ALA A 166 3.35 1.16 2.04
C ALA A 166 3.69 0.39 0.75
N TYR A 167 4.80 0.75 0.10
CA TYR A 167 5.28 0.08 -1.10
C TYR A 167 5.67 -1.38 -0.82
N GLU A 168 6.44 -1.64 0.25
CA GLU A 168 6.75 -3.00 0.69
C GLU A 168 5.47 -3.81 1.01
N LEU A 169 4.43 -3.16 1.53
CA LEU A 169 3.13 -3.77 1.77
C LEU A 169 2.45 -4.20 0.46
N SER A 170 2.47 -3.33 -0.55
CA SER A 170 1.80 -3.53 -1.83
C SER A 170 2.40 -4.70 -2.64
N GLN A 171 3.70 -4.96 -2.45
CA GLN A 171 4.42 -6.07 -3.07
C GLN A 171 4.15 -7.43 -2.40
N ASN A 172 3.47 -7.46 -1.25
CA ASN A 172 3.14 -8.70 -0.57
C ASN A 172 2.14 -9.51 -1.42
N PRO A 173 2.43 -10.77 -1.82
CA PRO A 173 1.61 -11.53 -2.78
C PRO A 173 0.15 -11.75 -2.34
N ARG A 174 -0.16 -11.58 -1.05
CA ARG A 174 -1.54 -11.59 -0.53
C ARG A 174 -2.35 -10.34 -0.80
N PHE A 175 -1.69 -9.25 -1.15
CA PHE A 175 -2.35 -8.04 -1.60
C PHE A 175 -2.85 -8.19 -3.04
N ARG A 176 -2.70 -9.31 -3.74
CA ARG A 176 -3.38 -9.46 -5.04
C ARG A 176 -4.89 -9.33 -4.83
N PRO A 177 -5.58 -8.38 -5.49
CA PRO A 177 -7.03 -8.34 -5.44
C PRO A 177 -7.50 -9.71 -5.92
N TYR A 178 -8.35 -10.38 -5.13
CA TYR A 178 -9.14 -11.49 -5.64
C TYR A 178 -9.81 -10.95 -6.89
N THR A 179 -9.27 -11.34 -8.04
CA THR A 179 -9.90 -11.03 -9.30
C THR A 179 -11.19 -11.81 -9.21
N THR A 180 -12.31 -11.08 -9.23
CA THR A 180 -13.66 -11.62 -9.22
C THR A 180 -13.84 -12.43 -10.50
N THR A 181 -13.27 -13.63 -10.57
CA THR A 181 -13.51 -14.61 -11.62
C THR A 181 -14.74 -15.42 -11.22
N ALA A 182 -15.85 -14.71 -11.03
CA ALA A 182 -17.17 -15.27 -10.79
C ALA A 182 -18.18 -14.47 -11.62
N LEU A 183 -17.93 -14.40 -12.93
CA LEU A 183 -18.85 -13.85 -13.92
C LEU A 183 -18.48 -14.40 -15.31
N ALA A 184 -18.43 -15.72 -15.44
CA ALA A 184 -18.33 -16.37 -16.74
C ALA A 184 -18.86 -17.81 -16.69
N SER A 185 -20.16 -17.95 -16.50
CA SER A 185 -20.91 -19.07 -17.07
C SER A 185 -22.40 -18.76 -16.97
N PRO A 186 -23.06 -18.22 -18.01
CA PRO A 186 -24.48 -18.43 -18.15
C PRO A 186 -24.71 -19.95 -18.20
N PRO A 187 -25.74 -20.49 -17.50
CA PRO A 187 -26.03 -21.90 -17.54
C PRO A 187 -26.29 -22.30 -19.00
N ALA A 188 -25.62 -23.37 -19.43
CA ALA A 188 -25.85 -23.99 -20.73
C ALA A 188 -27.36 -24.21 -20.90
N ALA A 189 -27.95 -23.55 -21.90
CA ALA A 189 -29.28 -23.85 -22.37
C ALA A 189 -29.29 -25.32 -22.80
N SER A 190 -29.95 -26.14 -22.01
CA SER A 190 -30.29 -27.52 -22.32
C SER A 190 -31.29 -27.50 -23.49
N GLU A 191 -30.79 -27.47 -24.72
CA GLU A 191 -31.55 -27.94 -25.88
C GLU A 191 -31.65 -29.48 -25.79
N ALA A 192 -32.67 -29.94 -25.07
CA ALA A 192 -33.20 -31.29 -25.26
C ALA A 192 -34.22 -31.20 -26.41
N ASN A 193 -33.70 -31.38 -27.62
CA ASN A 193 -34.50 -31.73 -28.79
C ASN A 193 -34.55 -33.26 -28.83
N ASP A 194 -35.73 -33.85 -28.68
CA ASP A 194 -36.03 -35.16 -29.25
C ASP A 194 -37.54 -35.29 -29.41
N GLY A 195 -37.99 -35.05 -30.64
CA GLY A 195 -39.22 -35.63 -31.17
C GLY A 195 -38.89 -36.95 -31.86
N MET A 196 -39.64 -38.00 -31.52
CA MET A 196 -39.92 -39.26 -32.25
C MET A 196 -40.50 -40.20 -31.19
N SER A 197 -41.72 -40.74 -31.25
CA SER A 197 -42.64 -41.04 -32.36
C SER A 197 -44.09 -41.07 -31.84
#